data_AF-A0A1Q8CRK0-F1
#
_entry.id   AF-A0A1Q8CRK0-F1
#
_cell.length_a   1.000
_cell.length_b   1.000
_cell.length_c   1.000
_cell.angle_alpha   90.00
_cell.angle_beta   90.00
_cell.angle_gamma   90.00
#
_symmetry.space_group_name_H-M   'P 1'
#
loop_
_entity.id
_entity.type
_entity.pdbx_description
1 polymer ?
#
loop_
_entity_poly.entity_id
_entity_poly.type
_entity_poly.pdbx_seq_one_letter_code
_entity_poly.pdbx_strand_id
1 'polypeptide(L)'
;MTPRRRRPDGSSGSDGGTPNTPTPNASPAGRAGDGVTVDPDGIDTMADRLGSTGGRVDNVGRQIDSVDLSSDSMGVFGAPFVGSAQTQVQQARQNLTRTRQAVQNAETGTRATAQSYRDTDRTNADNLGNIDTDTTPPRTNPSGTTTPSGATDGPGTSGTPGGGSSGNPPSIGDRLDGNDSGGPPPPNPPRTGRDGDDGSRQPDRNPPPPRRDGQSLGRFSEDRLTRDSSGRITHVDGKPVQEKLREIARERTQEYMNEKNGKNPDGSDRPGGKNAELSGGQTGNIVAHVMDTRTGEIFETTNGPKGSEIPPSQVHPEVQRRVDEMRANGPYPEFDKNGNPIPGTSQPYPGFDLPLRHAEVRGVNEALHANPGATIDDMIADTTFMRADGLKDAPFCANCSGILHEVPSNSHRREYDPDTGRIVERRR
;
A
#
# COMPACT_ATOMS: atom_id res chain seq x y z
N MET A 1 -55.47 -18.65 38.36
CA MET A 1 -56.53 -18.83 37.35
C MET A 1 -55.88 -18.79 35.98
N THR A 2 -55.79 -19.95 35.34
CA THR A 2 -55.15 -20.16 34.03
C THR A 2 -56.24 -20.22 32.96
N PRO A 3 -56.17 -19.45 31.86
CA PRO A 3 -56.97 -19.74 30.68
C PRO A 3 -56.17 -20.45 29.60
N ARG A 4 -56.87 -21.40 29.01
CA ARG A 4 -56.47 -22.41 28.03
C ARG A 4 -56.11 -21.86 26.65
N ARG A 5 -55.25 -22.65 26.01
CA ARG A 5 -55.10 -22.88 24.55
C ARG A 5 -56.38 -22.72 23.73
N ARG A 6 -56.24 -22.08 22.56
CA ARG A 6 -56.86 -22.48 21.29
C ARG A 6 -55.90 -22.18 20.12
N ARG A 7 -55.55 -23.22 19.35
CA ARG A 7 -55.23 -23.13 17.92
C ARG A 7 -56.55 -23.26 17.14
N PRO A 8 -56.66 -22.67 15.95
CA PRO A 8 -56.67 -23.52 14.75
C PRO A 8 -55.89 -22.95 13.55
N ASP A 9 -55.15 -23.84 12.89
CA ASP A 9 -55.07 -24.17 11.47
C ASP A 9 -55.40 -23.12 10.38
N GLY A 10 -54.50 -23.07 9.38
CA GLY A 10 -54.65 -22.41 8.08
C GLY A 10 -53.30 -21.88 7.57
N SER A 11 -52.42 -22.70 6.98
CA SER A 11 -52.43 -23.20 5.60
C SER A 11 -52.42 -22.10 4.53
N SER A 12 -51.23 -21.61 4.19
CA SER A 12 -50.89 -21.12 2.85
C SER A 12 -49.40 -21.35 2.64
N GLY A 13 -49.09 -22.39 1.86
CA GLY A 13 -47.72 -22.74 1.48
C GLY A 13 -47.09 -21.64 0.62
N SER A 14 -45.91 -21.21 1.03
CA SER A 14 -44.98 -20.48 0.18
C SER A 14 -43.79 -21.40 -0.07
N ASP A 15 -43.54 -21.71 -1.34
CA ASP A 15 -42.41 -22.50 -1.83
C ASP A 15 -41.08 -21.93 -1.33
N GLY A 16 -40.57 -22.51 -0.24
CA GLY A 16 -39.21 -22.34 0.22
C GLY A 16 -38.29 -23.21 -0.61
N GLY A 17 -37.92 -22.73 -1.81
CA GLY A 17 -36.82 -23.29 -2.58
C GLY A 17 -35.53 -23.20 -1.75
N THR A 18 -35.09 -24.34 -1.20
CA THR A 18 -33.78 -24.47 -0.60
C THR A 18 -32.71 -24.14 -1.64
N PRO A 19 -31.76 -23.24 -1.38
CA PRO A 19 -30.63 -23.05 -2.28
C PRO A 19 -29.85 -24.35 -2.33
N ASN A 20 -29.77 -24.93 -3.53
CA ASN A 20 -28.95 -26.11 -3.79
C ASN A 20 -27.52 -25.84 -3.33
N THR A 21 -27.12 -26.55 -2.28
CA THR A 21 -25.71 -26.67 -1.92
C THR A 21 -25.03 -27.42 -3.08
N PRO A 22 -23.97 -26.87 -3.73
CA PRO A 22 -23.29 -27.60 -4.78
C PRO A 22 -22.73 -28.90 -4.20
N THR A 23 -23.27 -30.04 -4.64
CA THR A 23 -22.65 -31.35 -4.40
C THR A 23 -21.26 -31.34 -5.03
N PRO A 24 -20.18 -31.60 -4.26
CA PRO A 24 -18.85 -31.72 -4.82
C PRO A 24 -18.83 -32.94 -5.73
N ASN A 25 -18.63 -32.69 -7.02
CA ASN A 25 -18.53 -33.72 -8.04
C ASN A 25 -17.32 -34.61 -7.70
N ALA A 26 -17.53 -35.92 -7.64
CA ALA A 26 -16.48 -36.89 -7.37
C ALA A 26 -15.44 -36.85 -8.50
N SER A 27 -14.24 -36.36 -8.19
CA SER A 27 -13.12 -36.34 -9.13
C SER A 27 -12.54 -37.75 -9.32
N PRO A 28 -12.29 -38.20 -10.57
CA PRO A 28 -11.61 -39.45 -10.84
C PRO A 28 -10.14 -39.39 -10.40
N ALA A 29 -9.66 -40.52 -9.87
CA ALA A 29 -8.33 -40.66 -9.32
C ALA A 29 -7.23 -40.58 -10.40
N GLY A 30 -6.25 -39.70 -10.18
CA GLY A 30 -5.02 -39.60 -10.94
C GLY A 30 -4.92 -38.31 -11.76
N ARG A 31 -4.52 -37.20 -11.14
CA ARG A 31 -4.31 -35.94 -11.89
C ARG A 31 -3.08 -35.21 -11.41
N ALA A 32 -2.25 -34.82 -12.39
CA ALA A 32 -1.11 -33.93 -12.23
C ALA A 32 -1.55 -32.65 -11.52
N GLY A 33 -0.67 -32.12 -10.66
CA GLY A 33 -0.94 -31.14 -9.60
C GLY A 33 -2.14 -30.23 -9.84
N ASP A 34 -3.07 -30.25 -8.88
CA ASP A 34 -4.25 -29.37 -8.85
C ASP A 34 -3.76 -27.91 -8.80
N GLY A 35 -3.56 -27.32 -9.98
CA GLY A 35 -3.28 -25.91 -10.12
C GLY A 35 -4.40 -25.12 -9.47
N VAL A 36 -4.05 -24.06 -8.75
CA VAL A 36 -5.04 -23.12 -8.21
C VAL A 36 -5.65 -22.37 -9.39
N THR A 37 -6.87 -22.74 -9.78
CA THR A 37 -7.66 -21.99 -10.76
C THR A 37 -8.37 -20.84 -10.05
N VAL A 38 -8.08 -19.61 -10.47
CA VAL A 38 -8.87 -18.46 -10.06
C VAL A 38 -10.09 -18.38 -10.98
N ASP A 39 -11.27 -18.18 -10.40
CA ASP A 39 -12.53 -17.98 -11.14
C ASP A 39 -12.89 -16.48 -11.13
N PRO A 40 -12.64 -15.74 -12.23
CA PRO A 40 -12.96 -14.31 -12.31
C PRO A 40 -14.45 -14.00 -12.14
N ASP A 41 -15.34 -14.93 -12.50
CA ASP A 41 -16.79 -14.74 -12.38
C ASP A 41 -17.23 -14.83 -10.90
N GLY A 42 -16.53 -15.65 -10.12
CA GLY A 42 -16.63 -15.64 -8.66
C GLY A 42 -16.23 -14.30 -8.05
N ILE A 43 -15.23 -13.62 -8.62
CA ILE A 43 -14.78 -12.28 -8.17
C ILE A 43 -15.83 -11.22 -8.52
N ASP A 44 -16.41 -11.24 -9.73
CA ASP A 44 -17.48 -10.33 -10.10
C ASP A 44 -18.74 -10.52 -9.24
N THR A 45 -19.07 -11.77 -8.89
CA THR A 45 -20.15 -12.06 -7.94
C THR A 45 -19.90 -11.40 -6.57
N MET A 46 -18.64 -11.31 -6.12
CA MET A 46 -18.29 -10.57 -4.91
C MET A 46 -18.47 -9.05 -5.09
N ALA A 47 -18.08 -8.50 -6.24
CA ALA A 47 -18.30 -7.08 -6.55
C ALA A 47 -19.79 -6.72 -6.53
N ASP A 48 -20.65 -7.56 -7.10
CA ASP A 48 -22.10 -7.31 -7.11
C ASP A 48 -22.72 -7.39 -5.70
N ARG A 49 -22.20 -8.27 -4.84
CA ARG A 49 -22.59 -8.30 -3.41
C ARG A 49 -22.16 -7.04 -2.68
N LEU A 50 -20.99 -6.47 -3.01
CA LEU A 50 -20.55 -5.18 -2.49
C LEU A 50 -21.46 -4.05 -2.98
N GLY A 51 -21.82 -4.02 -4.26
CA GLY A 51 -22.78 -3.07 -4.81
C GLY A 51 -24.16 -3.16 -4.12
N SER A 52 -24.66 -4.38 -3.88
CA SER A 52 -25.89 -4.60 -3.11
C SER A 52 -25.79 -4.08 -1.67
N THR A 53 -24.61 -4.24 -1.04
CA THR A 53 -24.32 -3.70 0.30
C THR A 53 -24.33 -2.17 0.27
N GLY A 54 -23.75 -1.55 -0.77
CA GLY A 54 -23.79 -0.11 -1.00
C GLY A 54 -25.23 0.42 -1.03
N GLY A 55 -26.12 -0.26 -1.78
CA GLY A 55 -27.54 0.09 -1.83
C GLY A 55 -28.26 0.00 -0.47
N ARG A 56 -27.86 -0.93 0.42
CA ARG A 56 -28.39 -0.99 1.79
C ARG A 56 -27.90 0.18 2.64
N VAL A 57 -26.63 0.55 2.53
CA VAL A 57 -26.06 1.73 3.22
C VAL A 57 -26.77 3.01 2.75
N ASP A 58 -27.10 3.11 1.47
CA ASP A 58 -27.86 4.23 0.92
C ASP A 58 -29.27 4.32 1.48
N ASN A 59 -29.95 3.18 1.65
CA ASN A 59 -31.27 3.14 2.29
C ASN A 59 -31.22 3.64 3.73
N VAL A 60 -30.20 3.24 4.51
CA VAL A 60 -29.99 3.75 5.87
C VAL A 60 -29.74 5.25 5.86
N GLY A 61 -28.92 5.76 4.95
CA GLY A 61 -28.70 7.20 4.83
C GLY A 61 -29.98 7.98 4.51
N ARG A 62 -30.83 7.47 3.61
CA ARG A 62 -32.15 8.08 3.35
C ARG A 62 -33.06 8.07 4.57
N GLN A 63 -33.01 7.01 5.39
CA GLN A 63 -33.74 6.96 6.67
C GLN A 63 -33.22 8.02 7.65
N ILE A 64 -31.91 8.18 7.79
CA ILE A 64 -31.32 9.23 8.65
C ILE A 64 -31.67 10.62 8.12
N ASP A 65 -31.66 10.83 6.81
CA ASP A 65 -32.01 12.12 6.22
C ASP A 65 -33.51 12.46 6.36
N SER A 66 -34.37 11.44 6.52
CA SER A 66 -35.79 11.63 6.84
C SER A 66 -36.08 11.99 8.30
N VAL A 67 -35.09 11.85 9.21
CA VAL A 67 -35.24 12.27 10.60
C VAL A 67 -35.06 13.79 10.67
N ASP A 68 -36.16 14.51 10.54
CA ASP A 68 -36.21 15.95 10.75
C ASP A 68 -36.35 16.25 12.26
N LEU A 69 -35.22 16.61 12.89
CA LEU A 69 -35.21 17.13 14.25
C LEU A 69 -35.47 18.64 14.22
N SER A 70 -36.66 19.02 13.74
CA SER A 70 -37.08 20.42 13.76
C SER A 70 -37.40 20.86 15.19
N SER A 71 -36.99 22.08 15.53
CA SER A 71 -37.24 22.69 16.84
C SER A 71 -38.72 22.78 17.20
N ASP A 72 -39.61 22.68 16.21
CA ASP A 72 -41.06 22.79 16.38
C ASP A 72 -41.68 21.51 16.97
N SER A 73 -40.98 20.37 16.89
CA SER A 73 -41.47 19.07 17.36
C SER A 73 -41.19 18.78 18.84
N MET A 74 -40.29 19.54 19.48
CA MET A 74 -39.94 19.38 20.89
C MET A 74 -40.07 20.73 21.60
N GLY A 75 -41.19 20.94 22.31
CA GLY A 75 -41.47 22.18 23.04
C GLY A 75 -40.37 22.64 24.01
N VAL A 76 -40.59 23.78 24.65
CA VAL A 76 -39.63 24.61 25.42
C VAL A 76 -38.69 23.85 26.40
N PHE A 77 -39.05 22.64 26.86
CA PHE A 77 -38.23 21.83 27.76
C PHE A 77 -37.16 20.94 27.06
N GLY A 78 -37.12 20.88 25.72
CA GLY A 78 -36.24 19.99 24.96
C GLY A 78 -34.93 20.58 24.43
N ALA A 79 -34.69 21.89 24.56
CA ALA A 79 -33.57 22.60 23.93
C ALA A 79 -32.16 21.97 24.12
N PRO A 80 -31.75 21.52 25.32
CA PRO A 80 -30.42 20.91 25.48
C PRO A 80 -30.31 19.51 24.84
N PHE A 81 -31.42 18.79 24.70
CA PHE A 81 -31.44 17.47 24.06
C PHE A 81 -31.27 17.59 22.54
N VAL A 82 -31.92 18.59 21.92
CA VAL A 82 -31.85 18.84 20.47
C VAL A 82 -30.41 19.05 19.98
N GLY A 83 -29.59 19.81 20.71
CA GLY A 83 -28.19 20.04 20.32
C GLY A 83 -27.34 18.75 20.32
N SER A 84 -27.54 17.90 21.32
CA SER A 84 -26.85 16.60 21.39
C SER A 84 -27.31 15.64 20.29
N ALA A 85 -28.61 15.61 19.99
CA ALA A 85 -29.19 14.77 18.95
C ALA A 85 -28.74 15.22 17.54
N GLN A 86 -28.70 16.53 17.28
CA GLN A 86 -28.18 17.08 16.03
C GLN A 86 -26.71 16.73 15.82
N THR A 87 -25.89 16.79 16.87
CA THR A 87 -24.48 16.41 16.82
C THR A 87 -24.32 14.92 16.47
N GLN A 88 -25.11 14.04 17.08
CA GLN A 88 -25.09 12.61 16.77
C GLN A 88 -25.56 12.30 15.35
N VAL A 89 -26.61 12.98 14.86
CA VAL A 89 -27.08 12.84 13.47
C VAL A 89 -26.01 13.30 12.48
N GLN A 90 -25.32 14.41 12.74
CA GLN A 90 -24.22 14.88 11.89
C GLN A 90 -23.04 13.88 11.87
N GLN A 91 -22.66 13.33 13.03
CA GLN A 91 -21.64 12.29 13.11
C GLN A 91 -22.06 11.01 12.37
N ALA A 92 -23.33 10.60 12.49
CA ALA A 92 -23.87 9.45 11.78
C ALA A 92 -23.81 9.66 10.25
N ARG A 93 -24.16 10.86 9.75
CA ARG A 93 -24.02 11.22 8.34
C ARG A 93 -22.57 11.14 7.86
N GLN A 94 -21.62 11.68 8.63
CA GLN A 94 -20.19 11.60 8.29
C GLN A 94 -19.69 10.15 8.25
N ASN A 95 -20.14 9.31 9.18
CA ASN A 95 -19.80 7.88 9.20
C ASN A 95 -20.38 7.16 7.98
N LEU A 96 -21.65 7.42 7.63
CA LEU A 96 -22.28 6.84 6.45
C LEU A 96 -21.58 7.23 5.15
N THR A 97 -21.18 8.50 4.99
CA THR A 97 -20.42 8.93 3.81
C THR A 97 -19.12 8.16 3.66
N ARG A 98 -18.37 8.00 4.76
CA ARG A 98 -17.13 7.19 4.76
C ARG A 98 -17.38 5.73 4.42
N THR A 99 -18.43 5.14 4.98
CA THR A 99 -18.81 3.75 4.69
C THR A 99 -19.21 3.57 3.23
N ARG A 100 -20.01 4.48 2.65
CA ARG A 100 -20.38 4.46 1.22
C ARG A 100 -19.14 4.46 0.34
N GLN A 101 -18.22 5.39 0.62
CA GLN A 101 -16.97 5.49 -0.14
C GLN A 101 -16.13 4.21 -0.03
N ALA A 102 -16.01 3.64 1.17
CA ALA A 102 -15.28 2.39 1.36
C ALA A 102 -15.89 1.22 0.58
N VAL A 103 -17.22 1.07 0.58
CA VAL A 103 -17.91 0.02 -0.18
C VAL A 103 -17.72 0.21 -1.69
N GLN A 104 -17.83 1.44 -2.19
CA GLN A 104 -17.62 1.75 -3.60
C GLN A 104 -16.18 1.48 -4.06
N ASN A 105 -15.19 1.84 -3.23
CA ASN A 105 -13.79 1.52 -3.51
C ASN A 105 -13.55 0.01 -3.53
N ALA A 106 -14.15 -0.73 -2.60
CA ALA A 106 -14.04 -2.18 -2.55
C ALA A 106 -14.67 -2.84 -3.78
N GLU A 107 -15.87 -2.39 -4.20
CA GLU A 107 -16.52 -2.87 -5.43
C GLU A 107 -15.64 -2.62 -6.65
N THR A 108 -15.14 -1.39 -6.80
CA THR A 108 -14.28 -0.98 -7.92
C THR A 108 -12.99 -1.80 -7.96
N GLY A 109 -12.32 -1.95 -6.81
CA GLY A 109 -11.10 -2.75 -6.70
C GLY A 109 -11.34 -4.23 -7.03
N THR A 110 -12.45 -4.80 -6.57
CA THR A 110 -12.82 -6.20 -6.85
C THR A 110 -13.02 -6.43 -8.35
N ARG A 111 -13.72 -5.52 -9.04
CA ARG A 111 -13.89 -5.59 -10.50
C ARG A 111 -12.57 -5.43 -11.26
N ALA A 112 -11.72 -4.50 -10.82
CA ALA A 112 -10.40 -4.31 -11.42
C ALA A 112 -9.54 -5.58 -11.30
N THR A 113 -9.59 -6.28 -10.16
CA THR A 113 -8.92 -7.57 -9.99
C THR A 113 -9.47 -8.64 -10.94
N ALA A 114 -10.80 -8.78 -11.05
CA ALA A 114 -11.40 -9.72 -12.00
C ALA A 114 -10.96 -9.45 -13.45
N GLN A 115 -10.94 -8.17 -13.85
CA GLN A 115 -10.47 -7.74 -15.16
C GLN A 115 -8.99 -8.09 -15.39
N SER A 116 -8.13 -7.86 -14.41
CA SER A 116 -6.70 -8.19 -14.50
C SER A 116 -6.44 -9.68 -14.72
N TYR A 117 -7.23 -10.57 -14.08
CA TYR A 117 -7.14 -12.00 -14.33
C TYR A 117 -7.54 -12.35 -15.77
N ARG A 118 -8.64 -11.78 -16.26
CA ARG A 118 -9.10 -12.00 -17.65
C ARG A 118 -8.08 -11.53 -18.69
N ASP A 119 -7.43 -10.39 -18.45
CA ASP A 119 -6.43 -9.85 -19.36
C ASP A 119 -5.14 -10.68 -19.35
N THR A 120 -4.76 -11.20 -18.18
CA THR A 120 -3.65 -12.15 -18.03
C THR A 120 -3.95 -13.46 -18.76
N ASP A 121 -5.15 -14.02 -18.58
CA ASP A 121 -5.56 -15.25 -19.27
C ASP A 121 -5.62 -15.07 -20.78
N ARG A 122 -6.13 -13.91 -21.26
CA ARG A 122 -6.12 -13.57 -22.69
C ARG A 122 -4.70 -13.50 -23.24
N THR A 123 -3.81 -12.80 -22.54
CA THR A 123 -2.40 -12.69 -22.95
C THR A 123 -1.69 -14.04 -22.96
N ASN A 124 -1.96 -14.90 -21.97
CA ASN A 124 -1.43 -16.25 -21.94
C ASN A 124 -1.97 -17.10 -23.09
N ALA A 125 -3.26 -17.01 -23.40
CA ALA A 125 -3.87 -17.69 -24.53
C ALA A 125 -3.26 -17.22 -25.87
N ASP A 126 -3.05 -15.91 -26.04
CA ASP A 126 -2.41 -15.33 -27.23
C ASP A 126 -0.96 -15.80 -27.35
N ASN A 127 -0.20 -15.78 -26.26
CA ASN A 127 1.18 -16.27 -26.23
C ASN A 127 1.26 -17.76 -26.58
N LEU A 128 0.39 -18.60 -26.01
CA LEU A 128 0.35 -20.03 -26.32
C LEU A 128 -0.08 -20.30 -27.76
N GLY A 129 -0.99 -19.50 -28.32
CA GLY A 129 -1.39 -19.58 -29.73
C GLY A 129 -0.28 -19.16 -30.70
N ASN A 130 0.63 -18.30 -30.26
CA ASN A 130 1.79 -17.83 -31.03
C ASN A 130 3.03 -18.72 -30.86
N ILE A 131 3.02 -19.71 -29.96
CA ILE A 131 4.08 -20.71 -29.91
C ILE A 131 3.99 -21.51 -31.20
N ASP A 132 5.01 -21.35 -32.04
CA ASP A 132 5.17 -22.10 -33.28
C ASP A 132 5.19 -23.60 -32.98
N THR A 133 4.06 -24.27 -33.20
CA THR A 133 3.95 -25.72 -33.03
C THR A 133 4.65 -26.48 -34.14
N ASP A 134 5.07 -25.81 -35.22
CA ASP A 134 5.83 -26.39 -36.32
C ASP A 134 7.34 -26.37 -36.04
N THR A 135 7.79 -25.65 -35.00
CA THR A 135 9.14 -25.83 -34.48
C THR A 135 9.23 -27.21 -33.85
N THR A 136 9.68 -28.19 -34.65
CA THR A 136 9.97 -29.54 -34.15
C THR A 136 10.96 -29.36 -32.99
N PRO A 137 10.61 -29.78 -31.75
CA PRO A 137 11.52 -29.63 -30.63
C PRO A 137 12.86 -30.25 -31.04
N PRO A 138 14.00 -29.56 -30.83
CA PRO A 138 15.28 -30.06 -31.27
C PRO A 138 15.42 -31.48 -30.73
N ARG A 139 15.43 -32.46 -31.65
CA ARG A 139 15.68 -33.85 -31.29
C ARG A 139 17.03 -33.86 -30.61
N THR A 140 17.01 -34.01 -29.29
CA THR A 140 18.20 -34.31 -28.50
C THR A 140 18.66 -35.69 -28.96
N ASN A 141 19.52 -35.73 -29.97
CA ASN A 141 20.23 -36.95 -30.33
C ASN A 141 21.06 -37.35 -29.10
N PRO A 142 20.78 -38.49 -28.44
CA PRO A 142 21.43 -38.86 -27.18
C PRO A 142 22.85 -39.40 -27.33
N SER A 143 23.57 -39.10 -28.42
CA SER A 143 24.90 -39.65 -28.68
C SER A 143 25.84 -38.58 -29.20
N GLY A 144 26.70 -38.07 -28.33
CA GLY A 144 27.77 -37.17 -28.70
C GLY A 144 28.63 -36.77 -27.50
N THR A 145 29.49 -37.68 -27.05
CA THR A 145 30.63 -37.37 -26.17
C THR A 145 31.48 -36.28 -26.82
N THR A 146 31.51 -35.08 -26.26
CA THR A 146 32.35 -33.98 -26.74
C THR A 146 33.67 -33.94 -25.97
N THR A 147 34.76 -34.21 -26.69
CA THR A 147 36.13 -33.84 -26.31
C THR A 147 36.36 -32.37 -26.70
N PRO A 148 36.94 -31.52 -25.83
CA PRO A 148 37.20 -30.12 -26.18
C PRO A 148 38.50 -29.99 -26.98
N SER A 149 38.45 -29.30 -28.11
CA SER A 149 39.66 -28.84 -28.79
C SER A 149 39.41 -27.55 -29.58
N GLY A 150 40.29 -26.58 -29.33
CA GLY A 150 40.94 -25.81 -30.38
C GLY A 150 40.23 -24.56 -30.86
N ALA A 151 40.75 -23.41 -30.44
CA ALA A 151 40.50 -22.09 -30.99
C ALA A 151 40.88 -21.97 -32.48
N THR A 152 40.16 -21.13 -33.22
CA THR A 152 40.71 -20.32 -34.32
C THR A 152 39.84 -19.08 -34.56
N ASP A 153 40.52 -17.95 -34.69
CA ASP A 153 40.03 -16.62 -35.05
C ASP A 153 39.44 -16.53 -36.47
N GLY A 154 38.56 -15.56 -36.70
CA GLY A 154 38.43 -14.91 -38.01
C GLY A 154 37.07 -14.24 -38.32
N PRO A 155 37.02 -13.06 -38.98
CA PRO A 155 35.92 -12.10 -38.88
C PRO A 155 35.01 -12.01 -40.13
N GLY A 156 33.79 -11.49 -39.96
CA GLY A 156 32.89 -11.09 -41.06
C GLY A 156 31.58 -10.48 -40.54
N THR A 157 31.39 -9.16 -40.61
CA THR A 157 30.69 -8.40 -41.68
C THR A 157 29.16 -8.42 -41.61
N SER A 158 28.62 -7.26 -41.20
CA SER A 158 27.52 -6.48 -41.81
C SER A 158 26.22 -7.16 -42.27
N GLY A 159 25.09 -6.67 -41.74
CA GLY A 159 23.79 -6.82 -42.39
C GLY A 159 22.60 -6.31 -41.57
N THR A 160 22.37 -4.99 -41.58
CA THR A 160 21.08 -4.37 -41.27
C THR A 160 20.26 -4.27 -42.56
N PRO A 161 18.98 -4.68 -42.57
CA PRO A 161 17.87 -3.73 -42.78
C PRO A 161 16.68 -4.10 -41.87
N GLY A 162 15.80 -3.23 -41.37
CA GLY A 162 15.26 -1.99 -41.90
C GLY A 162 13.73 -2.09 -41.84
N GLY A 163 13.07 -1.06 -41.29
CA GLY A 163 11.67 -0.72 -41.62
C GLY A 163 10.55 -1.38 -40.83
N GLY A 164 9.77 -0.56 -40.11
CA GLY A 164 8.52 -0.98 -39.47
C GLY A 164 7.79 0.15 -38.74
N SER A 165 7.47 1.22 -39.47
CA SER A 165 6.56 2.30 -39.05
C SER A 165 5.11 1.85 -39.26
N SER A 166 4.23 1.99 -38.25
CA SER A 166 2.82 2.43 -38.39
C SER A 166 2.01 2.15 -37.12
N GLY A 167 1.16 3.11 -36.71
CA GLY A 167 -0.05 2.80 -35.94
C GLY A 167 -0.40 3.71 -34.76
N ASN A 168 -0.59 5.02 -34.97
CA ASN A 168 -1.40 5.83 -34.04
C ASN A 168 -2.89 5.70 -34.41
N PRO A 169 -3.79 5.38 -33.47
CA PRO A 169 -5.24 5.52 -33.68
C PRO A 169 -5.72 6.97 -33.42
N PRO A 170 -6.89 7.35 -33.94
CA PRO A 170 -7.30 8.74 -34.09
C PRO A 170 -7.81 9.38 -32.79
N SER A 171 -7.47 10.66 -32.63
CA SER A 171 -8.08 11.58 -31.69
C SER A 171 -9.50 11.94 -32.15
N ILE A 172 -10.50 11.63 -31.32
CA ILE A 172 -11.89 12.09 -31.47
C ILE A 172 -12.07 13.29 -30.52
N GLY A 173 -12.46 14.42 -31.10
CA GLY A 173 -12.76 15.66 -30.39
C GLY A 173 -14.17 15.77 -29.83
N ASP A 174 -14.32 16.86 -29.07
CA ASP A 174 -15.52 17.65 -28.75
C ASP A 174 -16.69 16.99 -27.99
N ARG A 175 -16.92 17.47 -26.74
CA ARG A 175 -18.12 18.27 -26.37
C ARG A 175 -18.22 18.62 -24.86
N LEU A 176 -18.38 19.93 -24.62
CA LEU A 176 -19.40 20.63 -23.79
C LEU A 176 -19.51 20.41 -22.26
N ASP A 177 -19.35 21.54 -21.57
CA ASP A 177 -20.21 22.13 -20.52
C ASP A 177 -20.71 21.24 -19.35
N GLY A 178 -20.26 21.55 -18.13
CA GLY A 178 -20.98 21.09 -16.94
C GLY A 178 -20.29 21.21 -15.58
N ASN A 179 -20.38 22.39 -14.97
CA ASN A 179 -20.68 22.60 -13.54
C ASN A 179 -19.86 21.84 -12.47
N ASP A 180 -18.73 22.43 -12.07
CA ASP A 180 -17.88 21.99 -10.95
C ASP A 180 -18.56 22.22 -9.58
N SER A 181 -19.04 21.14 -8.97
CA SER A 181 -19.39 21.07 -7.55
C SER A 181 -18.33 20.20 -6.87
N GLY A 182 -17.37 20.84 -6.20
CA GLY A 182 -16.18 20.21 -5.62
C GLY A 182 -16.49 19.13 -4.56
N GLY A 183 -16.56 17.88 -4.99
CA GLY A 183 -16.40 16.71 -4.13
C GLY A 183 -14.93 16.53 -3.72
N PRO A 184 -14.64 15.90 -2.57
CA PRO A 184 -13.27 15.52 -2.23
C PRO A 184 -12.71 14.56 -3.29
N PRO A 185 -11.42 14.69 -3.65
CA PRO A 185 -10.84 13.89 -4.72
C PRO A 185 -10.94 12.38 -4.39
N PRO A 186 -11.17 11.52 -5.40
CA PRO A 186 -11.19 10.08 -5.22
C PRO A 186 -9.86 9.59 -4.61
N PRO A 187 -9.85 8.47 -3.87
CA PRO A 187 -8.60 7.86 -3.43
C PRO A 187 -7.78 7.54 -4.66
N ASN A 188 -6.53 8.01 -4.66
CA ASN A 188 -5.61 7.79 -5.77
C ASN A 188 -5.55 6.28 -6.08
N PRO A 189 -5.77 5.85 -7.33
CA PRO A 189 -5.49 4.47 -7.72
C PRO A 189 -4.03 4.14 -7.37
N PRO A 190 -3.67 2.85 -7.16
CA PRO A 190 -2.27 2.46 -7.05
C PRO A 190 -1.52 3.11 -8.21
N ARG A 191 -0.63 4.05 -7.90
CA ARG A 191 0.05 4.89 -8.88
C ARG A 191 1.09 4.03 -9.60
N THR A 192 0.63 3.24 -10.56
CA THR A 192 1.47 2.61 -11.56
C THR A 192 1.93 3.61 -12.64
N GLY A 193 1.39 4.84 -12.59
CA GLY A 193 1.76 5.93 -13.47
C GLY A 193 2.95 6.72 -12.94
N ARG A 194 4.14 6.37 -13.45
CA ARG A 194 5.20 7.35 -13.73
C ARG A 194 4.56 8.52 -14.48
N ASP A 195 4.29 9.62 -13.81
CA ASP A 195 3.98 10.89 -14.47
C ASP A 195 5.26 11.39 -15.16
N GLY A 196 5.57 10.83 -16.34
CA GLY A 196 6.49 11.37 -17.34
C GLY A 196 7.88 11.81 -16.86
N ASP A 197 8.36 11.31 -15.73
CA ASP A 197 9.65 11.73 -15.18
C ASP A 197 10.75 11.07 -16.02
N ASP A 198 11.41 11.90 -16.83
CA ASP A 198 12.40 11.58 -17.87
C ASP A 198 13.70 10.93 -17.36
N GLY A 199 13.70 10.41 -16.13
CA GLY A 199 14.89 9.89 -15.47
C GLY A 199 15.90 10.98 -15.07
N SER A 200 15.59 12.26 -15.25
CA SER A 200 16.51 13.35 -14.87
C SER A 200 16.48 13.69 -13.39
N ARG A 201 15.42 13.33 -12.65
CA ARG A 201 15.34 13.64 -11.21
C ARG A 201 16.37 12.85 -10.42
N GLN A 202 17.28 13.60 -9.82
CA GLN A 202 18.28 13.10 -8.89
C GLN A 202 17.81 13.40 -7.46
N PRO A 203 17.86 12.43 -6.53
CA PRO A 203 17.36 12.57 -5.16
C PRO A 203 17.89 13.76 -4.38
N ASP A 204 19.08 14.25 -4.73
CA ASP A 204 19.83 15.27 -4.01
C ASP A 204 20.08 16.55 -4.81
N ARG A 205 19.46 16.70 -5.99
CA ARG A 205 19.63 17.92 -6.82
C ARG A 205 18.32 18.61 -7.13
N ASN A 206 17.27 17.84 -7.40
CA ASN A 206 15.96 18.38 -7.72
C ASN A 206 14.85 17.44 -7.21
N PRO A 207 14.81 17.17 -5.89
CA PRO A 207 13.75 16.35 -5.33
C PRO A 207 12.39 17.05 -5.49
N PRO A 208 11.29 16.28 -5.61
CA PRO A 208 9.95 16.85 -5.55
C PRO A 208 9.72 17.56 -4.20
N PRO A 209 8.76 18.52 -4.13
CA PRO A 209 8.44 19.17 -2.85
C PRO A 209 7.94 18.15 -1.81
N PRO A 210 8.08 18.42 -0.50
CA PRO A 210 7.55 17.57 0.57
C PRO A 210 6.04 17.30 0.42
N ARG A 211 5.60 16.06 0.63
CA ARG A 211 4.18 15.65 0.57
C ARG A 211 3.80 14.74 1.74
N ARG A 212 2.50 14.65 2.04
CA ARG A 212 2.00 13.77 3.10
C ARG A 212 2.17 12.29 2.74
N ASP A 213 1.82 11.96 1.51
CA ASP A 213 1.82 10.60 0.99
C ASP A 213 3.23 10.21 0.53
N GLY A 214 3.47 8.90 0.33
CA GLY A 214 4.76 8.42 -0.13
C GLY A 214 5.09 8.91 -1.54
N GLN A 215 6.37 9.18 -1.78
CA GLN A 215 6.86 9.64 -3.08
C GLN A 215 8.27 9.13 -3.39
N SER A 216 8.56 8.89 -4.66
CA SER A 216 9.94 8.71 -5.14
C SER A 216 10.62 10.08 -5.25
N LEU A 217 11.84 10.19 -4.74
CA LEU A 217 12.71 11.35 -4.92
C LEU A 217 13.52 11.27 -6.23
N GLY A 218 13.35 10.18 -6.97
CA GLY A 218 14.12 9.88 -8.18
C GLY A 218 15.21 8.86 -7.93
N ARG A 219 16.07 8.68 -8.94
CA ARG A 219 17.10 7.64 -8.99
C ARG A 219 18.45 8.25 -9.31
N PHE A 220 19.49 7.83 -8.62
CA PHE A 220 20.85 8.22 -8.99
C PHE A 220 21.22 7.71 -10.38
N SER A 221 21.93 8.53 -11.15
CA SER A 221 22.49 8.09 -12.42
C SER A 221 23.62 7.07 -12.20
N GLU A 222 23.74 6.07 -13.09
CA GLU A 222 24.68 4.94 -12.91
C GLU A 222 26.15 5.38 -12.82
N ASP A 223 26.54 6.49 -13.43
CA ASP A 223 27.89 7.06 -13.34
C ASP A 223 28.27 7.55 -11.93
N ARG A 224 27.28 7.75 -11.06
CA ARG A 224 27.46 8.13 -9.65
C ARG A 224 27.56 6.94 -8.72
N LEU A 225 27.27 5.73 -9.20
CA LEU A 225 27.08 4.55 -8.37
C LEU A 225 28.30 3.64 -8.38
N THR A 226 28.69 3.14 -7.21
CA THR A 226 29.62 2.02 -7.09
C THR A 226 28.90 0.83 -6.48
N ARG A 227 29.06 -0.34 -7.09
CA ARG A 227 28.38 -1.58 -6.68
C ARG A 227 29.38 -2.64 -6.22
N ASP A 228 28.95 -3.51 -5.32
CA ASP A 228 29.72 -4.68 -4.92
C ASP A 228 29.55 -5.85 -5.93
N SER A 229 30.14 -7.00 -5.62
CA SER A 229 30.06 -8.21 -6.45
C SER A 229 28.66 -8.81 -6.54
N SER A 230 27.75 -8.45 -5.63
CA SER A 230 26.34 -8.87 -5.69
C SER A 230 25.48 -7.92 -6.55
N GLY A 231 26.06 -6.82 -7.03
CA GLY A 231 25.37 -5.79 -7.79
C GLY A 231 24.67 -4.74 -6.93
N ARG A 232 24.81 -4.79 -5.60
CA ARG A 232 24.24 -3.80 -4.67
C ARG A 232 25.09 -2.54 -4.60
N ILE A 233 24.44 -1.39 -4.56
CA ILE A 233 25.07 -0.08 -4.42
C ILE A 233 25.70 0.01 -3.03
N THR A 234 27.01 0.25 -3.00
CA THR A 234 27.77 0.48 -1.77
C THR A 234 28.13 1.94 -1.60
N HIS A 235 28.30 2.68 -2.70
CA HIS A 235 28.66 4.11 -2.67
C HIS A 235 27.88 4.92 -3.71
N VAL A 236 27.68 6.19 -3.40
CA VAL A 236 27.11 7.22 -4.27
C VAL A 236 28.05 8.44 -4.24
N ASP A 237 28.53 8.88 -5.40
CA ASP A 237 29.57 9.92 -5.53
C ASP A 237 30.83 9.63 -4.69
N GLY A 238 31.19 8.36 -4.56
CA GLY A 238 32.33 7.92 -3.75
C GLY A 238 32.09 7.93 -2.23
N LYS A 239 30.92 8.34 -1.74
CA LYS A 239 30.54 8.24 -0.31
C LYS A 239 29.78 6.94 -0.03
N PRO A 240 29.97 6.30 1.14
CA PRO A 240 29.17 5.14 1.54
C PRO A 240 27.67 5.44 1.45
N VAL A 241 26.87 4.49 0.95
CA VAL A 241 25.42 4.66 0.73
C VAL A 241 24.68 5.11 2.00
N GLN A 242 25.11 4.63 3.16
CA GLN A 242 24.57 5.02 4.47
C GLN A 242 24.79 6.51 4.77
N GLU A 243 26.00 7.01 4.52
CA GLU A 243 26.35 8.41 4.73
C GLU A 243 25.57 9.30 3.79
N LYS A 244 25.51 8.94 2.49
CA LYS A 244 24.75 9.71 1.51
C LYS A 244 23.26 9.74 1.81
N LEU A 245 22.66 8.61 2.18
CA LEU A 245 21.25 8.54 2.54
C LEU A 245 20.94 9.40 3.78
N ARG A 246 21.85 9.42 4.76
CA ARG A 246 21.73 10.27 5.95
C ARG A 246 21.79 11.77 5.62
N GLU A 247 22.67 12.18 4.71
CA GLU A 247 22.73 13.57 4.23
C GLU A 247 21.38 13.99 3.63
N ILE A 248 20.85 13.17 2.72
CA ILE A 248 19.54 13.41 2.08
C ILE A 248 18.43 13.42 3.12
N ALA A 249 18.40 12.45 4.03
CA ALA A 249 17.36 12.36 5.05
C ALA A 249 17.31 13.62 5.93
N ARG A 250 18.47 14.16 6.32
CA ARG A 250 18.55 15.39 7.12
C ARG A 250 18.11 16.62 6.34
N GLU A 251 18.60 16.80 5.12
CA GLU A 251 18.22 17.91 4.25
C GLU A 251 16.71 17.93 4.01
N ARG A 252 16.17 16.78 3.57
CA ARG A 252 14.75 16.61 3.29
C ARG A 252 13.87 16.77 4.53
N THR A 253 14.27 16.22 5.67
CA THR A 253 13.49 16.39 6.91
C THR A 253 13.49 17.86 7.36
N GLN A 254 14.58 18.61 7.11
CA GLN A 254 14.59 20.05 7.36
C GLN A 254 13.59 20.79 6.46
N GLU A 255 13.46 20.41 5.19
CA GLU A 255 12.44 20.96 4.30
C GLU A 255 11.02 20.72 4.82
N TYR A 256 10.70 19.51 5.30
CA TYR A 256 9.41 19.24 5.94
C TYR A 256 9.16 20.15 7.15
N MET A 257 10.17 20.35 8.00
CA MET A 257 10.03 21.27 9.14
C MET A 257 9.79 22.70 8.67
N ASN A 258 10.49 23.15 7.62
CA ASN A 258 10.30 24.48 7.05
C ASN A 258 8.87 24.64 6.52
N GLU A 259 8.38 23.70 5.71
CA GLU A 259 7.01 23.72 5.18
C GLU A 259 5.94 23.67 6.29
N LYS A 260 6.13 22.81 7.30
CA LYS A 260 5.22 22.68 8.46
C LYS A 260 5.18 23.94 9.32
N ASN A 261 6.31 24.67 9.39
CA ASN A 261 6.42 25.91 10.14
C ASN A 261 6.14 27.16 9.29
N GLY A 262 5.88 27.00 7.99
CA GLY A 262 5.68 28.13 7.08
C GLY A 262 6.94 28.99 6.94
N LYS A 263 8.11 28.35 6.82
CA LYS A 263 9.42 28.99 6.70
C LYS A 263 10.02 28.80 5.32
N ASN A 264 10.72 29.82 4.84
CA ASN A 264 11.62 29.73 3.70
C ASN A 264 12.93 29.03 4.10
N PRO A 265 13.77 28.59 3.14
CA PRO A 265 15.08 28.01 3.44
C PRO A 265 16.02 28.92 4.25
N ASP A 266 15.86 30.24 4.16
CA ASP A 266 16.61 31.24 4.94
C ASP A 266 16.04 31.48 6.36
N GLY A 267 14.96 30.79 6.73
CA GLY A 267 14.28 30.94 8.02
C GLY A 267 13.25 32.07 8.11
N SER A 268 13.08 32.87 7.05
CA SER A 268 12.03 33.89 6.98
C SER A 268 10.64 33.26 6.86
N ASP A 269 9.58 33.99 7.21
CA ASP A 269 8.21 33.50 7.07
C ASP A 269 7.80 33.44 5.59
N ARG A 270 7.14 32.34 5.21
CA ARG A 270 6.57 32.16 3.88
C ARG A 270 5.29 32.98 3.72
N PRO A 271 5.15 33.70 2.59
CA PRO A 271 3.84 34.17 2.14
C PRO A 271 2.90 32.97 1.97
N GLY A 272 1.75 32.98 2.64
CA GLY A 272 0.80 31.86 2.68
C GLY A 272 0.89 30.99 3.94
N GLY A 273 1.91 31.17 4.78
CA GLY A 273 2.00 30.51 6.08
C GLY A 273 2.35 29.03 6.01
N LYS A 274 1.79 28.24 6.95
CA LYS A 274 2.08 26.81 7.12
C LYS A 274 1.41 25.97 6.03
N ASN A 275 2.09 24.96 5.51
CA ASN A 275 1.47 23.98 4.65
C ASN A 275 0.48 23.10 5.44
N ALA A 276 -0.81 23.26 5.20
CA ALA A 276 -1.86 22.54 5.91
C ALA A 276 -1.81 21.01 5.70
N GLU A 277 -1.38 20.55 4.52
CA GLU A 277 -1.23 19.12 4.19
C GLU A 277 -0.14 18.45 5.02
N LEU A 278 0.86 19.22 5.47
CA LEU A 278 2.00 18.75 6.27
C LEU A 278 1.87 19.11 7.74
N SER A 279 0.69 19.60 8.17
CA SER A 279 0.43 19.91 9.56
C SER A 279 0.53 18.66 10.44
N GLY A 280 0.82 18.83 11.73
CA GLY A 280 1.05 17.69 12.64
C GLY A 280 -0.15 16.77 12.87
N GLY A 281 -1.36 17.19 12.48
CA GLY A 281 -2.54 16.32 12.47
C GLY A 281 -2.65 15.46 11.20
N GLN A 282 -1.94 15.83 10.13
CA GLN A 282 -1.96 15.16 8.83
C GLN A 282 -0.71 14.32 8.59
N THR A 283 0.44 14.72 9.14
CA THR A 283 1.70 13.96 9.14
C THR A 283 2.19 13.76 10.57
N GLY A 284 2.70 12.57 10.86
CA GLY A 284 3.41 12.29 12.08
C GLY A 284 4.76 13.01 12.14
N ASN A 285 5.49 12.83 13.23
CA ASN A 285 6.76 13.53 13.46
C ASN A 285 8.01 12.76 12.97
N ILE A 286 7.84 11.75 12.11
CA ILE A 286 8.95 10.97 11.55
C ILE A 286 8.85 11.03 10.03
N VAL A 287 9.98 11.27 9.39
CA VAL A 287 10.19 11.09 7.95
C VAL A 287 11.15 9.91 7.77
N ALA A 288 10.87 9.05 6.80
CA ALA A 288 11.76 7.96 6.41
C ALA A 288 12.19 8.13 4.96
N HIS A 289 13.46 7.85 4.72
CA HIS A 289 14.07 7.77 3.40
C HIS A 289 14.58 6.34 3.21
N VAL A 290 13.98 5.64 2.25
CA VAL A 290 14.30 4.25 1.94
C VAL A 290 14.92 4.19 0.55
N MET A 291 16.10 3.61 0.43
CA MET A 291 16.79 3.43 -0.84
C MET A 291 16.76 1.96 -1.25
N ASP A 292 16.34 1.69 -2.48
CA ASP A 292 16.57 0.40 -3.14
C ASP A 292 18.02 0.36 -3.63
N THR A 293 18.85 -0.47 -2.99
CA THR A 293 20.28 -0.58 -3.30
C THR A 293 20.55 -1.29 -4.63
N ARG A 294 19.55 -1.85 -5.31
CA ARG A 294 19.72 -2.38 -6.67
C ARG A 294 19.56 -1.29 -7.72
N THR A 295 18.64 -0.35 -7.52
CA THR A 295 18.32 0.66 -8.53
C THR A 295 18.89 2.04 -8.21
N GLY A 296 19.14 2.33 -6.95
CA GLY A 296 19.54 3.65 -6.47
C GLY A 296 18.39 4.64 -6.36
N GLU A 297 17.15 4.14 -6.41
CA GLU A 297 15.94 4.95 -6.24
C GLU A 297 15.64 5.16 -4.75
N ILE A 298 15.29 6.40 -4.38
CA ILE A 298 14.97 6.77 -2.99
C ILE A 298 13.48 7.08 -2.86
N PHE A 299 12.84 6.51 -1.86
CA PHE A 299 11.46 6.72 -1.48
C PHE A 299 11.39 7.49 -0.17
N GLU A 300 10.60 8.57 -0.17
CA GLU A 300 10.36 9.43 0.97
C GLU A 300 8.93 9.24 1.47
N THR A 301 8.78 9.07 2.77
CA THR A 301 7.47 8.87 3.42
C THR A 301 7.44 9.51 4.80
N THR A 302 6.23 9.77 5.31
CA THR A 302 6.02 10.24 6.68
C THR A 302 5.17 9.26 7.49
N ASN A 303 5.26 9.33 8.81
CA ASN A 303 4.32 8.61 9.66
C ASN A 303 2.90 9.09 9.35
N GLY A 304 1.98 8.15 9.20
CA GLY A 304 0.57 8.47 9.02
C GLY A 304 -0.13 8.83 10.34
N PRO A 305 -1.17 9.67 10.34
CA PRO A 305 -2.07 9.82 11.48
C PRO A 305 -2.82 8.50 11.77
N LYS A 306 -3.51 8.43 12.92
CA LYS A 306 -4.34 7.27 13.26
C LYS A 306 -5.39 7.03 12.17
N GLY A 307 -5.51 5.80 11.66
CA GLY A 307 -6.44 5.44 10.59
C GLY A 307 -5.90 5.66 9.17
N SER A 308 -4.61 5.96 9.02
CA SER A 308 -3.94 6.08 7.71
C SER A 308 -2.91 4.98 7.47
N GLU A 309 -3.19 3.80 8.03
CA GLU A 309 -2.45 2.59 7.68
C GLU A 309 -2.52 2.36 6.17
N ILE A 310 -1.48 1.75 5.60
CA ILE A 310 -1.53 1.28 4.21
C ILE A 310 -2.77 0.39 4.05
N PRO A 311 -3.70 0.69 3.12
CA PRO A 311 -4.87 -0.15 2.89
C PRO A 311 -4.44 -1.58 2.58
N PRO A 312 -5.14 -2.63 3.07
CA PRO A 312 -4.74 -4.03 2.85
C PRO A 312 -4.48 -4.39 1.38
N SER A 313 -5.23 -3.81 0.45
CA SER A 313 -5.05 -4.02 -1.00
C SER A 313 -3.81 -3.36 -1.60
N GLN A 314 -3.15 -2.48 -0.85
CA GLN A 314 -1.93 -1.76 -1.25
C GLN A 314 -0.70 -2.24 -0.49
N VAL A 315 -0.85 -3.13 0.50
CA VAL A 315 0.30 -3.73 1.19
C VAL A 315 0.99 -4.71 0.25
N HIS A 316 2.28 -4.50 0.02
CA HIS A 316 3.11 -5.42 -0.74
C HIS A 316 3.11 -6.80 -0.07
N PRO A 317 2.98 -7.92 -0.81
CA PRO A 317 2.84 -9.26 -0.22
C PRO A 317 3.95 -9.60 0.80
N GLU A 318 5.18 -9.19 0.52
CA GLU A 318 6.32 -9.44 1.43
C GLU A 318 6.22 -8.63 2.74
N VAL A 319 5.70 -7.40 2.70
CA VAL A 319 5.44 -6.62 3.92
C VAL A 319 4.28 -7.24 4.71
N GLN A 320 3.22 -7.65 4.01
CA GLN A 320 2.05 -8.30 4.61
C GLN A 320 2.45 -9.60 5.33
N ARG A 321 3.23 -10.46 4.67
CA ARG A 321 3.76 -11.71 5.25
C ARG A 321 4.45 -11.46 6.59
N ARG A 322 5.32 -10.45 6.68
CA ARG A 322 6.05 -10.14 7.91
C ARG A 322 5.19 -9.51 9.01
N VAL A 323 4.18 -8.72 8.63
CA VAL A 323 3.16 -8.22 9.58
C VAL A 323 2.38 -9.40 10.17
N ASP A 324 2.00 -10.37 9.35
CA ASP A 324 1.26 -11.55 9.79
C ASP A 324 2.14 -12.48 10.65
N GLU A 325 3.41 -12.68 10.29
CA GLU A 325 4.39 -13.40 11.12
C GLU A 325 4.58 -12.74 12.48
N MET A 326 4.74 -11.41 12.52
CA MET A 326 4.83 -10.68 13.78
C MET A 326 3.57 -10.88 14.62
N ARG A 327 2.38 -10.82 14.02
CA ARG A 327 1.12 -11.03 14.73
C ARG A 327 1.03 -12.46 15.27
N ALA A 328 1.47 -13.45 14.49
CA ALA A 328 1.49 -14.86 14.87
C ALA A 328 2.47 -15.17 16.03
N ASN A 329 3.57 -14.43 16.11
CA ASN A 329 4.54 -14.53 17.22
C ASN A 329 4.07 -13.86 18.52
N GLY A 330 2.93 -13.17 18.48
CA GLY A 330 2.28 -12.61 19.67
C GLY A 330 1.47 -13.65 20.46
N PRO A 331 0.66 -13.21 21.42
CA PRO A 331 0.44 -11.81 21.80
C PRO A 331 1.62 -11.23 22.60
N TYR A 332 1.83 -9.93 22.51
CA TYR A 332 2.90 -9.20 23.21
C TYR A 332 2.35 -8.50 24.44
N PRO A 333 3.13 -8.30 25.51
CA PRO A 333 2.68 -7.49 26.63
C PRO A 333 2.41 -6.04 26.20
N GLU A 334 1.42 -5.40 26.78
CA GLU A 334 1.35 -3.94 26.73
C GLU A 334 2.34 -3.36 27.74
N PHE A 335 2.90 -2.21 27.44
CA PHE A 335 3.86 -1.54 28.31
C PHE A 335 3.26 -0.28 28.93
N ASP A 336 3.63 0.05 30.16
CA ASP A 336 3.33 1.36 30.74
C ASP A 336 4.24 2.45 30.14
N LYS A 337 4.02 3.70 30.54
CA LYS A 337 4.85 4.85 30.13
C LYS A 337 6.33 4.73 30.54
N ASN A 338 6.66 3.84 31.46
CA ASN A 338 8.02 3.59 31.94
C ASN A 338 8.66 2.39 31.21
N GLY A 339 7.95 1.74 30.28
CA GLY A 339 8.42 0.56 29.56
C GLY A 339 8.31 -0.75 30.35
N ASN A 340 7.54 -0.79 31.44
CA ASN A 340 7.27 -2.03 32.18
C ASN A 340 6.05 -2.75 31.60
N PRO A 341 6.06 -4.08 31.47
CA PRO A 341 4.89 -4.82 31.02
C PRO A 341 3.74 -4.67 32.02
N ILE A 342 2.53 -4.43 31.53
CA ILE A 342 1.31 -4.34 32.32
C ILE A 342 0.77 -5.76 32.52
N PRO A 343 0.68 -6.27 33.76
CA PRO A 343 0.24 -7.63 34.01
C PRO A 343 -1.19 -7.88 33.50
N GLY A 344 -1.37 -8.97 32.76
CA GLY A 344 -2.68 -9.42 32.29
C GLY A 344 -3.23 -8.68 31.07
N THR A 345 -2.46 -7.77 30.46
CA THR A 345 -2.83 -7.15 29.18
C THR A 345 -1.92 -7.63 28.05
N SER A 346 -2.44 -7.60 26.84
CA SER A 346 -1.70 -8.06 25.68
C SER A 346 -2.18 -7.40 24.39
N GLN A 347 -1.27 -7.18 23.46
CA GLN A 347 -1.50 -6.51 22.18
C GLN A 347 -0.94 -7.35 21.03
N PRO A 348 -1.44 -7.15 19.79
CA PRO A 348 -1.00 -7.93 18.64
C PRO A 348 0.42 -7.61 18.14
N TYR A 349 1.02 -6.50 18.58
CA TYR A 349 2.35 -6.05 18.15
C TYR A 349 3.19 -5.60 19.36
N PRO A 350 4.53 -5.72 19.32
CA PRO A 350 5.37 -5.37 20.46
C PRO A 350 5.42 -3.87 20.82
N GLY A 351 5.11 -2.99 19.86
CA GLY A 351 5.02 -1.54 20.03
C GLY A 351 3.59 -1.03 20.01
N PHE A 352 3.37 0.14 20.62
CA PHE A 352 2.05 0.76 20.87
C PHE A 352 1.23 1.18 19.64
N ASP A 353 1.81 1.10 18.46
CA ASP A 353 1.26 1.73 17.26
C ASP A 353 1.14 0.74 16.11
N LEU A 354 0.23 0.97 15.16
CA LEU A 354 0.03 0.03 14.05
C LEU A 354 1.21 0.13 13.06
N PRO A 355 1.93 -0.97 12.77
CA PRO A 355 3.16 -0.92 11.97
C PRO A 355 2.96 -0.29 10.59
N LEU A 356 1.81 -0.56 9.95
CA LEU A 356 1.51 -0.09 8.59
C LEU A 356 1.29 1.42 8.49
N ARG A 357 1.35 2.19 9.59
CA ARG A 357 1.37 3.67 9.53
C ARG A 357 2.78 4.26 9.64
N HIS A 358 3.79 3.45 9.94
CA HIS A 358 5.16 3.92 10.17
C HIS A 358 5.88 4.21 8.86
N ALA A 359 6.57 5.33 8.83
CA ALA A 359 7.22 5.88 7.64
C ALA A 359 8.13 4.84 7.00
N GLU A 360 9.00 4.19 7.77
CA GLU A 360 9.92 3.18 7.25
C GLU A 360 9.22 1.98 6.59
N VAL A 361 8.10 1.52 7.16
CA VAL A 361 7.30 0.43 6.59
C VAL A 361 6.62 0.89 5.30
N ARG A 362 6.10 2.12 5.28
CA ARG A 362 5.54 2.73 4.07
C ARG A 362 6.59 2.89 2.98
N GLY A 363 7.78 3.39 3.30
CA GLY A 363 8.87 3.58 2.34
C GLY A 363 9.33 2.27 1.71
N VAL A 364 9.48 1.21 2.51
CA VAL A 364 9.80 -0.13 1.99
C VAL A 364 8.66 -0.70 1.14
N ASN A 365 7.40 -0.48 1.54
CA ASN A 365 6.24 -0.89 0.75
C ASN A 365 6.23 -0.25 -0.65
N GLU A 366 6.45 1.07 -0.73
CA GLU A 366 6.55 1.79 -2.00
C GLU A 366 7.73 1.28 -2.85
N ALA A 367 8.90 1.09 -2.22
CA ALA A 367 10.09 0.61 -2.92
C ALA A 367 9.90 -0.78 -3.55
N LEU A 368 9.26 -1.71 -2.83
CA LEU A 368 9.00 -3.05 -3.34
C LEU A 368 7.97 -3.05 -4.49
N HIS A 369 6.94 -2.20 -4.43
CA HIS A 369 6.00 -2.05 -5.55
C HIS A 369 6.65 -1.42 -6.77
N ALA A 370 7.57 -0.46 -6.58
CA ALA A 370 8.30 0.19 -7.66
C ALA A 370 9.32 -0.75 -8.34
N ASN A 371 9.85 -1.73 -7.60
CA ASN A 371 10.76 -2.74 -8.12
C ASN A 371 10.34 -4.16 -7.68
N PRO A 372 9.43 -4.83 -8.45
CA PRO A 372 8.95 -6.16 -8.11
C PRO A 372 10.02 -7.26 -8.05
N GLY A 373 11.22 -7.00 -8.58
CA GLY A 373 12.36 -7.91 -8.51
C GLY A 373 13.26 -7.70 -7.29
N ALA A 374 13.01 -6.67 -6.47
CA ALA A 374 13.73 -6.42 -5.24
C ALA A 374 13.16 -7.23 -4.07
N THR A 375 14.04 -7.53 -3.13
CA THR A 375 13.68 -8.13 -1.83
C THR A 375 13.88 -7.12 -0.71
N ILE A 376 13.35 -7.41 0.49
CA ILE A 376 13.46 -6.47 1.62
C ILE A 376 14.92 -6.19 2.00
N ASP A 377 15.82 -7.16 1.86
CA ASP A 377 17.23 -7.00 2.15
C ASP A 377 17.99 -6.19 1.08
N ASP A 378 17.37 -5.87 -0.07
CA ASP A 378 17.87 -4.88 -1.01
C ASP A 378 17.64 -3.43 -0.54
N MET A 379 16.88 -3.23 0.54
CA MET A 379 16.52 -1.91 1.04
C MET A 379 17.48 -1.45 2.13
N ILE A 380 17.70 -0.14 2.20
CA ILE A 380 18.32 0.54 3.33
C ILE A 380 17.49 1.76 3.72
N ALA A 381 17.43 2.10 5.00
CA ALA A 381 16.59 3.18 5.51
C ALA A 381 17.33 4.13 6.44
N ASP A 382 16.96 5.41 6.38
CA ASP A 382 17.27 6.43 7.38
C ASP A 382 15.96 7.10 7.82
N THR A 383 15.79 7.25 9.13
CA THR A 383 14.57 7.76 9.76
C THR A 383 14.94 8.89 10.70
N THR A 384 14.24 10.03 10.55
CA THR A 384 14.53 11.26 11.31
C THR A 384 13.26 11.82 11.95
N PHE A 385 13.35 12.18 13.23
CA PHE A 385 12.33 12.92 13.95
C PHE A 385 12.35 14.41 13.58
N MET A 386 11.18 14.94 13.22
CA MET A 386 10.88 16.36 13.14
C MET A 386 10.45 16.87 14.52
N ARG A 387 11.36 17.47 15.29
CA ARG A 387 11.04 18.06 16.59
C ARG A 387 11.32 19.55 16.62
N ALA A 388 10.63 20.26 17.51
CA ALA A 388 10.85 21.69 17.72
C ALA A 388 12.28 22.01 18.20
N ASP A 389 12.95 21.06 18.86
CA ASP A 389 14.34 21.17 19.31
C ASP A 389 15.36 20.69 18.26
N GLY A 390 14.92 20.51 17.00
CA GLY A 390 15.76 20.14 15.87
C GLY A 390 15.56 18.70 15.40
N LEU A 391 16.34 18.35 14.37
CA LEU A 391 16.34 17.01 13.80
C LEU A 391 17.02 16.02 14.74
N LYS A 392 16.42 14.85 14.95
CA LYS A 392 17.00 13.76 15.74
C LYS A 392 16.85 12.44 15.02
N ASP A 393 17.84 11.57 15.13
CA ASP A 393 17.73 10.21 14.61
C ASP A 393 16.51 9.53 15.27
N ALA A 394 15.71 8.85 14.46
CA ALA A 394 14.53 8.12 14.90
C ALA A 394 14.77 6.61 14.76
N PRO A 395 15.17 5.91 15.82
CA PRO A 395 15.36 4.46 15.74
C PRO A 395 14.09 3.75 15.32
N PHE A 396 14.24 2.66 14.56
CA PHE A 396 13.12 1.76 14.28
C PHE A 396 12.48 1.34 15.59
N CYS A 397 11.16 1.50 15.70
CA CYS A 397 10.44 1.00 16.86
C CYS A 397 10.40 -0.54 16.85
N ALA A 398 9.96 -1.17 17.94
CA ALA A 398 9.89 -2.63 18.03
C ALA A 398 9.08 -3.29 16.90
N ASN A 399 8.02 -2.61 16.42
CA ASN A 399 7.23 -3.10 15.28
C ASN A 399 8.05 -3.04 13.99
N CYS A 400 8.63 -1.88 13.68
CA CYS A 400 9.41 -1.73 12.46
C CYS A 400 10.65 -2.61 12.45
N SER A 401 11.32 -2.80 13.59
CA SER A 401 12.46 -3.71 13.69
C SER A 401 12.08 -5.17 13.45
N GLY A 402 10.89 -5.61 13.85
CA GLY A 402 10.46 -6.99 13.58
C GLY A 402 10.06 -7.20 12.11
N ILE A 403 9.34 -6.24 11.49
CA ILE A 403 8.97 -6.33 10.07
C ILE A 403 10.20 -6.12 9.17
N LEU A 404 11.03 -5.13 9.47
CA LEU A 404 12.19 -4.72 8.66
C LEU A 404 13.49 -5.20 9.29
N HIS A 405 13.51 -6.40 9.88
CA HIS A 405 14.69 -6.91 10.58
C HIS A 405 15.90 -7.08 9.64
N GLU A 406 15.70 -7.28 8.34
CA GLU A 406 16.80 -7.37 7.36
C GLU A 406 17.27 -6.01 6.84
N VAL A 407 16.38 -5.01 6.78
CA VAL A 407 16.69 -3.66 6.30
C VAL A 407 17.70 -3.00 7.24
N PRO A 408 18.92 -2.63 6.78
CA PRO A 408 19.82 -1.82 7.58
C PRO A 408 19.18 -0.45 7.88
N SER A 409 19.33 0.01 9.11
CA SER A 409 18.81 1.32 9.55
C SER A 409 19.97 2.14 10.09
N ASN A 410 20.13 3.33 9.53
CA ASN A 410 21.12 4.30 9.99
C ASN A 410 20.83 4.79 11.42
N SER A 411 19.56 4.86 11.80
CA SER A 411 19.10 5.48 13.05
C SER A 411 19.02 4.53 14.25
N HIS A 412 19.69 3.37 14.18
CA HIS A 412 19.57 2.27 15.13
C HIS A 412 18.18 1.61 15.16
N ARG A 413 18.01 0.60 16.02
CA ARG A 413 16.75 -0.15 16.13
C ARG A 413 16.42 -0.51 17.58
N ARG A 414 15.13 -0.58 17.87
CA ARG A 414 14.60 -1.11 19.12
C ARG A 414 13.94 -2.44 18.83
N GLU A 415 14.28 -3.48 19.57
CA GLU A 415 13.80 -4.84 19.34
C GLU A 415 13.05 -5.33 20.56
N TYR A 416 12.01 -6.14 20.35
CA TYR A 416 11.38 -6.87 21.43
C TYR A 416 12.23 -8.10 21.76
N ASP A 417 12.63 -8.20 23.01
CA ASP A 417 13.36 -9.34 23.55
C ASP A 417 12.34 -10.28 24.23
N PRO A 418 12.09 -11.47 23.68
CA PRO A 418 11.07 -12.39 24.20
C PRO A 418 11.46 -13.02 25.54
N ASP A 419 12.76 -13.11 25.85
CA ASP A 419 13.25 -13.72 27.09
C ASP A 419 13.02 -12.80 28.29
N THR A 420 13.16 -11.49 28.07
CA THR A 420 12.94 -10.47 29.09
C THR A 420 11.56 -9.83 29.05
N GLY A 421 10.82 -10.03 27.95
CA GLY A 421 9.55 -9.37 27.67
C GLY A 421 9.68 -7.85 27.60
N ARG A 422 10.84 -7.33 27.17
CA ARG A 422 11.16 -5.89 27.13
C ARG A 422 11.58 -5.44 25.74
N ILE A 423 11.44 -4.14 25.48
CA ILE A 423 12.02 -3.51 24.30
C ILE A 423 13.45 -3.07 24.64
N VAL A 424 14.43 -3.59 23.90
CA VAL A 424 15.86 -3.26 24.05
C VAL A 424 16.35 -2.46 22.85
N GLU A 425 17.27 -1.52 23.07
CA GLU A 425 17.92 -0.79 21.98
C GLU A 425 19.13 -1.58 21.51
N ARG A 426 19.19 -1.89 20.21
CA ARG A 426 20.35 -2.52 19.58
C ARG A 426 21.00 -1.55 18.61
N ARG A 427 22.28 -1.26 18.86
CA ARG A 427 23.14 -0.61 17.87
C ARG A 427 23.69 -1.71 16.96
N ARG A 428 23.45 -1.58 15.65
CA ARG A 428 24.13 -2.40 14.64
C ARG A 428 25.55 -1.90 14.44
#